data_AF-A0A0X7A6M3-F1
#
_entry.id   AF-A0A0X7A6M3-F1
#
_cell.length_a   1.000
_cell.length_b   1.000
_cell.length_c   1.000
_cell.angle_alpha   90.00
_cell.angle_beta   90.00
_cell.angle_gamma   90.00
#
_symmetry.space_group_name_H-M   'P 1'
#
loop_
_entity.id
_entity.type
_entity.pdbx_description
1 polymer ?
#
loop_
_entity_poly.entity_id
_entity_poly.type
_entity_poly.pdbx_seq_one_letter_code
_entity_poly.pdbx_strand_id
1 'polypeptide(L)'
;MTSEYTKLEDGLNQNAWIGPDGNIYVCRDGQTVEELLEEIGEGGSTLTPTSTDYENAIQNLVDSTARERQFRDGVTLASYAASTKPNWAAEAQAFVAWRDDVWSYAYGELAKVQAGQRQQPTVDEFLSEIAPISWPEHQ
;
A
#
# COMPACT_ATOMS: atom_id res chain seq x y z
N MET A 1 -31.04 -9.69 12.61
CA MET A 1 -30.91 -8.26 12.28
C MET A 1 -29.56 -8.12 11.57
N THR A 2 -29.56 -8.37 10.26
CA THR A 2 -28.37 -8.38 9.38
C THR A 2 -28.37 -7.12 8.52
N SER A 3 -28.71 -5.96 9.10
CA SER A 3 -29.15 -4.78 8.32
C SER A 3 -28.02 -4.02 7.61
N GLU A 4 -26.81 -4.57 7.56
CA GLU A 4 -25.64 -3.89 7.00
C GLU A 4 -24.98 -4.67 5.85
N TYR A 5 -25.33 -5.95 5.64
CA TYR A 5 -24.79 -6.77 4.55
C TYR A 5 -25.85 -7.06 3.48
N THR A 6 -25.57 -6.71 2.22
CA THR A 6 -26.48 -6.87 1.08
C THR A 6 -26.02 -7.99 0.16
N LYS A 7 -26.87 -8.97 -0.11
CA LYS A 7 -26.53 -10.09 -0.99
C LYS A 7 -26.35 -9.63 -2.45
N LEU A 8 -25.28 -10.09 -3.10
CA LEU A 8 -25.07 -9.91 -4.54
C LEU A 8 -25.84 -10.99 -5.30
N GLU A 9 -26.84 -10.57 -6.08
CA GLU A 9 -27.67 -11.45 -6.91
C GLU A 9 -27.30 -11.33 -8.40
N ASP A 10 -26.03 -11.60 -8.75
CA ASP A 10 -25.54 -11.48 -10.15
C ASP A 10 -25.68 -12.77 -10.99
N GLY A 11 -26.31 -13.81 -10.43
CA GLY A 11 -26.54 -15.09 -11.12
C GLY A 11 -25.28 -15.94 -11.35
N LEU A 12 -24.09 -15.43 -11.03
CA LEU A 12 -22.80 -16.11 -11.18
C LEU A 12 -22.15 -16.45 -9.84
N ASN A 13 -22.41 -15.67 -8.78
CA ASN A 13 -21.91 -15.91 -7.43
C ASN A 13 -23.02 -15.77 -6.37
N GLN A 14 -23.75 -16.86 -6.13
CA GLN A 14 -24.88 -16.90 -5.16
C GLN A 14 -24.46 -16.75 -3.68
N ASN A 15 -23.16 -16.67 -3.41
CA ASN A 15 -22.60 -16.63 -2.05
C ASN A 15 -21.84 -15.33 -1.75
N ALA A 16 -21.99 -14.28 -2.56
CA ALA A 16 -21.33 -13.00 -2.36
C ALA A 16 -22.23 -11.98 -1.62
N TRP A 17 -21.65 -11.19 -0.74
CA TRP A 17 -22.33 -10.18 0.08
C TRP A 17 -21.52 -8.87 0.09
N ILE A 18 -22.19 -7.71 0.10
CA ILE A 18 -21.58 -6.39 0.23
C ILE A 18 -21.76 -5.91 1.66
N GLY A 19 -20.68 -5.58 2.35
CA GLY A 19 -20.71 -5.00 3.70
C GLY A 19 -20.98 -3.50 3.72
N PRO A 20 -21.19 -2.92 4.92
CA PRO A 20 -21.41 -1.47 5.10
C PRO A 20 -20.18 -0.63 4.73
N ASP A 21 -19.00 -1.25 4.69
CA ASP A 21 -17.74 -0.69 4.24
C ASP A 21 -17.57 -0.72 2.71
N GLY A 22 -18.53 -1.30 1.97
CA GLY A 22 -18.47 -1.46 0.53
C GLY A 22 -17.63 -2.64 0.05
N ASN A 23 -17.08 -3.46 0.96
CA ASN A 23 -16.29 -4.64 0.60
C ASN A 23 -17.18 -5.83 0.20
N ILE A 24 -16.65 -6.68 -0.67
CA ILE A 24 -17.32 -7.91 -1.11
C ILE A 24 -16.79 -9.11 -0.31
N TYR A 25 -17.71 -9.80 0.37
CA TYR A 25 -17.49 -10.97 1.18
C TYR A 25 -18.02 -12.21 0.46
N VAL A 26 -17.15 -13.13 0.08
CA VAL A 26 -17.52 -14.36 -0.65
C VAL A 26 -17.55 -15.55 0.31
N CYS A 27 -18.74 -16.06 0.58
CA CYS A 27 -18.97 -17.21 1.44
C CYS A 27 -18.77 -18.53 0.67
N ARG A 28 -18.46 -19.61 1.38
CA ARG A 28 -18.51 -20.97 0.83
C ARG A 28 -19.97 -21.43 0.65
N ASP A 29 -20.19 -22.49 -0.12
CA ASP A 29 -21.52 -23.07 -0.32
C ASP A 29 -22.15 -23.47 1.02
N GLY A 30 -23.26 -22.81 1.37
CA GLY A 30 -24.00 -23.04 2.61
C GLY A 30 -23.46 -22.29 3.84
N GLN A 31 -22.38 -21.52 3.70
CA GLN A 31 -21.84 -20.66 4.76
C GLN A 31 -22.54 -19.30 4.76
N THR A 32 -22.89 -18.80 5.93
CA THR A 32 -23.47 -17.47 6.14
C THR A 32 -22.38 -16.40 6.19
N VAL A 33 -22.75 -15.13 5.97
CA VAL A 33 -21.79 -14.03 6.11
C VAL A 33 -21.33 -13.91 7.56
N GLU A 34 -22.18 -14.22 8.54
CA GLU A 34 -21.83 -14.26 9.96
C GLU A 34 -20.80 -15.34 10.27
N GLU A 35 -20.96 -16.54 9.72
CA GLU A 35 -19.97 -17.64 9.86
C GLU A 35 -18.66 -17.30 9.13
N LEU A 36 -18.72 -16.63 7.98
CA LEU A 36 -17.52 -16.06 7.34
C LEU A 36 -16.86 -15.01 8.24
N LEU A 37 -17.64 -14.13 8.88
CA LEU A 37 -17.14 -13.10 9.79
C LEU A 37 -16.54 -13.70 11.09
N GLU A 38 -17.07 -14.84 11.56
CA GLU A 38 -16.51 -15.61 12.67
C GLU A 38 -15.26 -16.41 12.24
N GLU A 39 -15.25 -17.00 11.03
CA GLU A 39 -14.10 -17.70 10.45
C GLU A 39 -12.95 -16.75 10.12
N ILE A 40 -13.20 -15.56 9.58
CA ILE A 40 -12.16 -14.53 9.41
C ILE A 40 -11.64 -14.04 10.77
N GLY A 41 -12.39 -14.26 11.86
CA GLY A 41 -11.94 -14.12 13.24
C GLY A 41 -10.83 -15.10 13.63
N GLU A 42 -10.61 -16.18 12.88
CA GLU A 42 -9.48 -17.11 13.07
C GLU A 42 -8.66 -17.44 11.79
N GLY A 43 -9.01 -16.91 10.61
CA GLY A 43 -8.12 -16.87 9.46
C GLY A 43 -8.80 -16.96 8.09
N GLY A 44 -8.97 -15.83 7.40
CA GLY A 44 -9.02 -15.80 5.93
C GLY A 44 -9.89 -14.75 5.23
N SER A 45 -9.27 -13.62 4.86
CA SER A 45 -9.60 -12.71 3.74
C SER A 45 -10.87 -11.84 3.77
N THR A 46 -10.88 -10.88 4.70
CA THR A 46 -10.83 -9.46 4.30
C THR A 46 -9.55 -8.89 4.89
N LEU A 47 -8.44 -8.98 4.16
CA LEU A 47 -7.12 -8.69 4.72
C LEU A 47 -6.95 -7.17 4.87
N THR A 48 -7.34 -6.65 6.04
CA THR A 48 -6.78 -5.41 6.55
C THR A 48 -5.26 -5.47 6.35
N PRO A 49 -4.65 -4.54 5.60
CA PRO A 49 -3.22 -4.63 5.28
C PRO A 49 -2.37 -4.73 6.54
N THR A 50 -1.35 -5.56 6.55
CA THR A 50 -0.40 -5.62 7.67
C THR A 50 0.65 -4.52 7.53
N SER A 51 1.38 -4.19 8.62
CA SER A 51 2.54 -3.29 8.53
C SER A 51 3.54 -3.76 7.47
N THR A 52 3.75 -5.09 7.36
CA THR A 52 4.61 -5.70 6.36
C THR A 52 4.12 -5.46 4.92
N ASP A 53 2.81 -5.43 4.70
CA ASP A 53 2.25 -5.15 3.38
C ASP A 53 2.55 -3.71 2.93
N TYR A 54 2.41 -2.73 3.83
CA TYR A 54 2.81 -1.35 3.54
C TYR A 54 4.32 -1.24 3.31
N GLU A 55 5.14 -1.85 4.17
CA GLU A 55 6.60 -1.80 4.01
C GLU A 55 7.04 -2.36 2.66
N ASN A 56 6.49 -3.52 2.26
CA ASN A 56 6.76 -4.11 0.95
C ASN A 56 6.31 -3.22 -0.20
N ALA A 57 5.12 -2.62 -0.09
CA ALA A 57 4.58 -1.74 -1.11
C ALA A 57 5.40 -0.46 -1.28
N ILE A 58 5.81 0.17 -0.17
CA ILE A 58 6.69 1.35 -0.17
C ILE A 58 8.06 1.00 -0.74
N GLN A 59 8.65 -0.12 -0.32
CA GLN A 59 9.93 -0.58 -0.85
C GLN A 59 9.86 -0.81 -2.37
N ASN A 60 8.77 -1.43 -2.86
CA ASN A 60 8.53 -1.62 -4.28
C ASN A 60 8.41 -0.30 -5.04
N LEU A 61 7.73 0.71 -4.48
CA LEU A 61 7.63 2.06 -5.06
C LEU A 61 9.00 2.74 -5.14
N VAL A 62 9.80 2.65 -4.09
CA VAL A 62 11.16 3.20 -4.05
C VAL A 62 12.03 2.55 -5.12
N ASP A 63 11.97 1.22 -5.25
CA ASP A 63 12.74 0.48 -6.25
C ASP A 63 12.22 0.67 -7.68
N SER A 64 10.91 0.81 -7.90
CA SER A 64 10.36 1.15 -9.23
C SER A 64 10.81 2.53 -9.67
N THR A 65 10.80 3.51 -8.77
CA THR A 65 11.25 4.88 -9.05
C THR A 65 12.73 4.92 -9.44
N ALA A 66 13.59 4.12 -8.80
CA ALA A 66 14.98 3.99 -9.21
C ALA A 66 15.14 3.37 -10.61
N ARG A 67 14.30 2.38 -10.96
CA ARG A 67 14.30 1.72 -12.27
C ARG A 67 13.90 2.65 -13.42
N GLU A 68 13.11 3.70 -13.17
CA GLU A 68 12.81 4.74 -14.16
C GLU A 68 14.07 5.45 -14.67
N ARG A 69 15.11 5.53 -13.82
CA ARG A 69 16.43 6.09 -14.14
C ARG A 69 17.46 5.02 -14.53
N GLN A 70 16.99 3.83 -14.89
CA GLN A 70 17.82 2.68 -15.31
C GLN A 70 18.75 2.13 -14.22
N PHE A 71 18.49 2.42 -12.95
CA PHE A 71 19.17 1.78 -11.83
C PHE A 71 18.49 0.45 -11.48
N ARG A 72 19.24 -0.48 -10.90
CA ARG A 72 18.71 -1.82 -10.53
C ARG A 72 17.64 -1.73 -9.44
N ASP A 73 17.92 -0.94 -8.41
CA ASP A 73 17.13 -0.77 -7.18
C ASP A 73 17.48 0.56 -6.50
N GLY A 74 16.71 0.94 -5.48
CA GLY A 74 16.91 2.18 -4.73
C GLY A 74 18.24 2.23 -3.99
N VAL A 75 18.77 1.09 -3.56
CA VAL A 75 20.09 1.00 -2.90
C VAL A 75 21.21 1.39 -3.87
N THR A 76 21.13 0.90 -5.10
CA THR A 76 22.10 1.17 -6.17
C THR A 76 22.09 2.65 -6.52
N LEU A 77 20.91 3.24 -6.74
CA LEU A 77 20.79 4.67 -7.01
C LEU A 77 21.33 5.51 -5.84
N ALA A 78 20.92 5.23 -4.61
CA ALA A 78 21.38 5.96 -3.43
C ALA A 78 22.91 5.90 -3.24
N SER A 79 23.57 4.80 -3.66
CA SER A 79 25.02 4.66 -3.57
C SER A 79 25.80 5.70 -4.39
N TYR A 80 25.18 6.30 -5.41
CA TYR A 80 25.80 7.35 -6.23
C TYR A 80 25.75 8.75 -5.62
N ALA A 81 25.19 8.94 -4.41
CA ALA A 81 25.07 10.26 -3.77
C ALA A 81 26.42 10.98 -3.58
N ALA A 82 27.52 10.23 -3.48
CA ALA A 82 28.89 10.74 -3.38
C ALA A 82 29.73 10.52 -4.67
N SER A 83 29.08 10.28 -5.80
CA SER A 83 29.73 10.09 -7.09
C SER A 83 30.55 11.31 -7.52
N THR A 84 31.68 11.08 -8.20
CA THR A 84 32.46 12.16 -8.84
C THR A 84 31.86 12.63 -10.16
N LYS A 85 30.78 11.99 -10.62
CA LYS A 85 29.98 12.42 -11.79
C LYS A 85 28.82 13.29 -11.30
N PRO A 86 28.81 14.61 -11.61
CA PRO A 86 27.82 15.54 -11.06
C PRO A 86 26.36 15.12 -11.31
N ASN A 87 26.04 14.66 -12.51
CA ASN A 87 24.67 14.26 -12.85
C ASN A 87 24.20 13.07 -12.01
N TRP A 88 25.06 12.06 -11.81
CA TRP A 88 24.73 10.89 -10.99
C TRP A 88 24.59 11.25 -9.51
N ALA A 89 25.45 12.13 -9.01
CA ALA A 89 25.34 12.63 -7.65
C ALA A 89 24.05 13.42 -7.44
N ALA A 90 23.68 14.29 -8.38
CA ALA A 90 22.46 15.10 -8.31
C ALA A 90 21.19 14.22 -8.31
N GLU A 91 21.12 13.23 -9.21
CA GLU A 91 19.99 12.29 -9.25
C GLU A 91 19.89 11.47 -7.96
N ALA A 92 21.02 10.93 -7.48
CA ALA A 92 21.05 10.14 -6.26
C ALA A 92 20.69 10.97 -5.02
N GLN A 93 21.11 12.24 -4.94
CA GLN A 93 20.75 13.14 -3.85
C GLN A 93 19.25 13.48 -3.87
N ALA A 94 18.69 13.78 -5.05
CA ALA A 94 17.25 14.00 -5.19
C ALA A 94 16.45 12.76 -4.78
N PHE A 95 16.91 11.57 -5.18
CA PHE A 95 16.29 10.31 -4.80
C PHE A 95 16.38 10.01 -3.31
N VAL A 96 17.53 10.23 -2.68
CA VAL A 96 17.70 10.03 -1.23
C VAL A 96 16.78 10.97 -0.46
N ALA A 97 16.74 12.26 -0.81
CA ALA A 97 15.86 13.23 -0.16
C ALA A 97 14.38 12.82 -0.30
N TRP A 98 13.94 12.47 -1.50
CA TRP A 98 12.57 11.99 -1.73
C TRP A 98 12.28 10.71 -0.93
N ARG A 99 13.18 9.73 -0.97
CA ARG A 99 13.00 8.46 -0.24
C ARG A 99 12.90 8.68 1.28
N ASP A 100 13.68 9.62 1.81
CA ASP A 100 13.64 9.98 3.23
C ASP A 100 12.27 10.59 3.59
N ASP A 101 11.72 11.46 2.72
CA ASP A 101 10.37 12.00 2.87
C ASP A 101 9.28 10.91 2.79
N VAL A 102 9.40 9.96 1.86
CA VAL A 102 8.48 8.82 1.72
C VAL A 102 8.43 7.99 3.01
N TRP A 103 9.58 7.60 3.55
CA TRP A 103 9.62 6.81 4.78
C TRP A 103 9.17 7.61 6.00
N SER A 104 9.54 8.89 6.09
CA SER A 104 9.09 9.77 7.16
C SER A 104 7.56 9.90 7.18
N TYR A 105 6.96 10.13 6.01
CA TYR A 105 5.52 10.16 5.84
C TYR A 105 4.89 8.83 6.23
N ALA A 106 5.44 7.72 5.72
CA ALA A 106 4.84 6.41 5.92
C ALA A 106 4.79 6.01 7.39
N TYR A 107 5.90 6.17 8.12
CA TYR A 107 5.92 5.89 9.55
C TYR A 107 5.02 6.83 10.34
N GLY A 108 4.91 8.09 9.94
CA GLY A 108 3.99 9.06 10.55
C GLY A 108 2.52 8.64 10.41
N GLU A 109 2.10 8.23 9.22
CA GLU A 109 0.72 7.79 8.97
C GLU A 109 0.40 6.46 9.63
N LEU A 110 1.32 5.48 9.59
CA LEU A 110 1.14 4.20 10.29
C LEU A 110 1.05 4.38 11.81
N ALA A 111 1.81 5.32 12.39
CA ALA A 111 1.70 5.65 13.80
C ALA A 111 0.32 6.26 14.15
N LYS A 112 -0.27 7.09 13.28
CA LYS A 112 -1.63 7.62 13.47
C LYS A 112 -2.69 6.52 13.43
N VAL A 113 -2.53 5.54 12.53
CA VAL A 113 -3.41 4.36 12.47
C VAL A 113 -3.32 3.56 13.77
N GLN A 114 -2.11 3.27 14.26
CA GLN A 114 -1.89 2.58 15.53
C GLN A 114 -2.45 3.34 16.75
N ALA A 115 -2.41 4.68 16.70
CA ALA A 115 -2.97 5.54 17.73
C ALA A 115 -4.49 5.73 17.63
N GLY A 116 -5.16 5.13 16.64
CA GLY A 116 -6.60 5.30 16.38
C GLY A 116 -6.99 6.70 15.91
N GLN A 117 -6.02 7.51 15.47
CA GLN A 117 -6.23 8.87 14.97
C GLN A 117 -6.58 8.92 13.48
N ARG A 118 -6.37 7.80 12.78
CA ARG A 118 -6.61 7.64 11.35
C ARG A 118 -7.19 6.24 11.10
N GLN A 119 -8.20 6.13 10.26
CA GLN A 119 -8.67 4.83 9.78
C GLN A 119 -7.58 4.21 8.90
N GLN A 120 -7.38 2.91 9.06
CA GLN A 120 -6.39 2.20 8.27
C GLN A 120 -6.74 2.24 6.77
N PRO A 121 -5.90 2.83 5.91
CA PRO A 121 -6.16 2.92 4.47
C PRO A 121 -5.83 1.59 3.77
N THR A 122 -6.34 1.37 2.56
CA THR A 122 -5.78 0.33 1.70
C THR A 122 -4.35 0.67 1.28
N VAL A 123 -3.60 -0.32 0.78
CA VAL A 123 -2.23 -0.09 0.27
C VAL A 123 -2.23 0.91 -0.89
N ASP A 124 -3.16 0.76 -1.83
CA ASP A 124 -3.22 1.62 -3.02
C ASP A 124 -3.58 3.08 -2.67
N GLU A 125 -4.54 3.28 -1.77
CA GLU A 125 -4.86 4.62 -1.25
C GLU A 125 -3.65 5.26 -0.59
N PHE A 126 -2.94 4.51 0.26
CA PHE A 126 -1.74 4.99 0.94
C PHE A 126 -0.63 5.37 -0.05
N LEU A 127 -0.37 4.55 -1.08
CA LEU A 127 0.64 4.86 -2.09
C LEU A 127 0.26 6.08 -2.94
N SER A 128 -1.04 6.33 -3.15
CA SER A 128 -1.51 7.51 -3.89
C SER A 128 -1.28 8.83 -3.17
N GLU A 129 -1.05 8.79 -1.85
CA GLU A 129 -0.73 9.96 -1.03
C GLU A 129 0.75 10.36 -1.11
N ILE A 130 1.60 9.46 -1.62
CA ILE A 130 3.04 9.69 -1.70
C ILE A 130 3.34 10.71 -2.82
N ALA A 131 4.03 11.79 -2.44
CA ALA A 131 4.45 12.81 -3.38
C ALA A 131 5.40 12.21 -4.44
N PRO A 132 5.21 12.53 -5.74
CA PRO A 132 6.12 12.08 -6.78
C PRO A 132 7.49 12.75 -6.64
N ILE A 133 8.55 12.03 -7.05
CA ILE A 133 9.91 12.56 -7.02
C ILE A 133 10.10 13.72 -8.00
N SER A 134 10.79 14.77 -7.54
CA SER A 134 11.25 15.87 -8.39
C SER A 134 12.69 15.63 -8.81
N TRP A 135 12.87 15.10 -10.01
CA TRP A 135 14.21 14.86 -10.55
C TRP A 135 14.90 16.15 -11.01
N PRO A 136 16.23 16.25 -10.88
CA PRO A 136 16.97 17.36 -11.46
C PRO A 136 16.86 17.35 -13.00
N GLU A 137 16.75 18.52 -13.61
CA GLU A 137 16.85 18.67 -15.05
C GLU A 137 18.27 18.32 -15.51
N HIS A 138 18.37 17.54 -16.58
CA HIS A 138 19.65 17.29 -17.22
C HIS A 138 20.07 18.56 -17.98
N GLN A 139 21.20 19.15 -17.61
CA GLN A 139 21.89 20.16 -18.43
C GLN A 139 22.80 19.50 -19.46
#